data_AF-A0A921MRF2-F1
#
_entry.id   AF-A0A921MRF2-F1
#
_cell.length_a   1.000
_cell.length_b   1.000
_cell.length_c   1.000
_cell.angle_alpha   90.00
_cell.angle_beta   90.00
_cell.angle_gamma   90.00
#
_symmetry.space_group_name_H-M   'P 1'
#
loop_
_entity.id
_entity.type
_entity.pdbx_description
1 polymer ?
#
loop_
_entity_poly.entity_id
_entity_poly.type
_entity_poly.pdbx_seq_one_letter_code
_entity_poly.pdbx_strand_id
1 'polypeptide(L)'
;MTLQQKLQKFSLSQESRNNILHGSAAAPKEFEQIAQIVLSGYFLVQGASRDVIVRPTCVEFYYHEEWDNGIKDLIVYHRNSKDSPKPIFPLGVLHNHVSGIDITFERGADIDNAVRASMLIREFEKDEENEERSTLLYEMLYQQRSIFDGISVKWVDGERMADVTSYPRKNVALYEEDGRKMVAEKYPDSPRTEDKKYVQDPRHWQFRRKIVSDADTNMVYISSWLEDECPHFYPRFLEVLKENDIPFKIMKRTNDIWARDYMPIQIYDNRFVQYHYNPDYLQKKKEDRESITDVDAVCREIELECVKTDLIVDGGNVVKVGKYIIMTEKVYAENKHLTPAKVRNQLQRLFHCQLIMLPWDKDEKYGHADGIVKAIDDHSVLLTNYADYNPQIAERFSKILSQYFDVKTLNYTVKSNDYNWAYINFLRVGDVIILPGLNIPEDQQALQQIKRYYPSCKVVQIDSLEVVKKDGALNCITWNIKK
;
A
#
# COMPACT_ATOMS: atom_id res chain seq x y z
N MET A 1 -20.34 8.96 13.39
CA MET A 1 -21.49 8.04 13.19
C MET A 1 -20.94 6.64 13.30
N THR A 2 -21.51 5.80 14.16
CA THR A 2 -20.97 4.45 14.45
C THR A 2 -21.20 3.49 13.28
N LEU A 3 -20.44 2.38 13.23
CA LEU A 3 -20.70 1.32 12.24
C LEU A 3 -22.15 0.83 12.31
N GLN A 4 -22.65 0.60 13.53
CA GLN A 4 -24.03 0.14 13.73
C GLN A 4 -25.05 1.09 13.11
N GLN A 5 -24.93 2.40 13.37
CA GLN A 5 -25.81 3.42 12.79
C GLN A 5 -25.70 3.45 11.26
N LYS A 6 -24.51 3.23 10.71
CA LYS A 6 -24.27 3.19 9.26
C LYS A 6 -24.94 2.03 8.59
N LEU A 7 -24.76 0.81 9.12
CA LEU A 7 -25.43 -0.37 8.61
C LEU A 7 -26.95 -0.30 8.84
N GLN A 8 -27.41 0.33 9.93
CA GLN A 8 -28.83 0.55 10.22
C GLN A 8 -29.54 1.49 9.23
N LYS A 9 -28.81 2.41 8.60
CA LYS A 9 -29.35 3.38 7.65
C LYS A 9 -28.89 3.11 6.22
N PHE A 10 -28.28 1.96 5.98
CA PHE A 10 -27.74 1.65 4.67
C PHE A 10 -28.85 1.53 3.62
N SER A 11 -28.67 2.30 2.55
CA SER A 11 -29.42 2.24 1.30
C SER A 11 -28.54 2.85 0.21
N LEU A 12 -28.52 2.28 -0.99
CA LEU A 12 -27.88 2.94 -2.13
C LEU A 12 -28.69 4.18 -2.52
N SER A 13 -28.01 5.31 -2.78
CA SER A 13 -28.65 6.44 -3.44
C SER A 13 -29.10 6.08 -4.85
N GLN A 14 -30.07 6.83 -5.39
CA GLN A 14 -30.56 6.62 -6.76
C GLN A 14 -29.43 6.71 -7.80
N GLU A 15 -28.48 7.63 -7.57
CA GLU A 15 -27.29 7.80 -8.41
C GLU A 15 -26.40 6.55 -8.39
N SER A 16 -25.99 6.09 -7.20
CA SER A 16 -25.20 4.86 -7.04
C SER A 16 -25.88 3.65 -7.68
N ARG A 17 -27.20 3.51 -7.44
CA ARG A 17 -28.01 2.43 -8.01
C ARG A 17 -28.05 2.50 -9.54
N ASN A 18 -28.30 3.69 -10.10
CA ASN A 18 -28.30 3.89 -11.55
C ASN A 18 -26.94 3.56 -12.16
N ASN A 19 -25.84 4.01 -11.55
CA ASN A 19 -24.50 3.73 -12.05
C ASN A 19 -24.23 2.22 -12.15
N ILE A 20 -24.61 1.45 -11.12
CA ILE A 20 -24.45 -0.01 -11.12
C ILE A 20 -25.30 -0.66 -12.22
N LEU A 21 -26.57 -0.25 -12.36
CA LEU A 21 -27.48 -0.80 -13.38
C LEU A 21 -27.02 -0.49 -14.82
N HIS A 22 -26.30 0.61 -15.03
CA HIS A 22 -25.71 0.97 -16.32
C HIS A 22 -24.27 0.43 -16.50
N GLY A 23 -23.85 -0.54 -15.68
CA GLY A 23 -22.59 -1.26 -15.87
C GLY A 23 -21.34 -0.58 -15.30
N SER A 24 -21.49 0.43 -14.43
CA SER A 24 -20.33 1.03 -13.78
C SER A 24 -19.58 0.01 -12.91
N ALA A 25 -18.28 -0.07 -13.12
CA ALA A 25 -17.35 -0.84 -12.30
C ALA A 25 -16.99 -0.14 -10.97
N ALA A 26 -17.22 1.17 -10.87
CA ALA A 26 -16.84 1.96 -9.70
C ALA A 26 -17.62 1.52 -8.46
N ALA A 27 -16.95 1.59 -7.30
CA ALA A 27 -17.59 1.33 -6.03
C ALA A 27 -18.60 2.45 -5.71
N PRO A 28 -19.82 2.13 -5.22
CA PRO A 28 -20.72 3.16 -4.74
C PRO A 28 -20.18 3.81 -3.46
N LYS A 29 -20.38 5.13 -3.31
CA LYS A 29 -19.91 5.91 -2.14
C LYS A 29 -20.39 5.34 -0.80
N GLU A 30 -21.54 4.68 -0.79
CA GLU A 30 -22.10 4.07 0.41
C GLU A 30 -21.28 2.87 0.89
N PHE A 31 -20.69 2.07 -0.01
CA PHE A 31 -19.76 0.99 0.37
C PHE A 31 -18.44 1.57 0.87
N GLU A 32 -17.91 2.58 0.19
CA GLU A 32 -16.68 3.26 0.60
C GLU A 32 -16.82 3.81 2.02
N GLN A 33 -17.92 4.50 2.34
CA GLN A 33 -18.16 5.04 3.67
C GLN A 33 -18.28 3.95 4.75
N ILE A 34 -18.83 2.77 4.42
CA ILE A 34 -18.83 1.64 5.37
C ILE A 34 -17.39 1.11 5.52
N ALA A 35 -16.66 0.94 4.42
CA ALA A 35 -15.29 0.46 4.44
C ALA A 35 -14.35 1.37 5.26
N GLN A 36 -14.46 2.68 5.10
CA GLN A 36 -13.71 3.70 5.86
C GLN A 36 -13.93 3.56 7.38
N ILE A 37 -15.16 3.25 7.80
CA ILE A 37 -15.48 3.02 9.22
C ILE A 37 -14.93 1.66 9.68
N VAL A 38 -15.22 0.58 8.95
CA VAL A 38 -14.84 -0.78 9.33
C VAL A 38 -13.33 -0.94 9.38
N LEU A 39 -12.61 -0.42 8.40
CA LEU A 39 -11.15 -0.54 8.32
C LEU A 39 -10.42 0.39 9.30
N SER A 40 -11.14 1.27 10.01
CA SER A 40 -10.63 2.03 11.15
C SER A 40 -10.92 1.40 12.51
N GLY A 41 -11.93 0.53 12.58
CA GLY A 41 -12.35 -0.15 13.80
C GLY A 41 -11.68 -1.51 13.98
N TYR A 42 -12.08 -2.20 15.06
CA TYR A 42 -11.54 -3.51 15.38
C TYR A 42 -12.49 -4.34 16.24
N PHE A 43 -12.28 -5.65 16.25
CA PHE A 43 -12.87 -6.56 17.21
C PHE A 43 -11.97 -6.65 18.44
N LEU A 44 -12.52 -6.36 19.61
CA LEU A 44 -11.93 -6.68 20.90
C LEU A 44 -12.44 -8.05 21.34
N VAL A 45 -11.55 -9.05 21.27
CA VAL A 45 -11.82 -10.43 21.71
C VAL A 45 -11.32 -10.57 23.14
N GLN A 46 -12.25 -10.67 24.09
CA GLN A 46 -11.94 -10.79 25.50
C GLN A 46 -11.51 -12.23 25.82
N GLY A 47 -10.24 -12.38 26.22
CA GLY A 47 -9.63 -13.66 26.54
C GLY A 47 -9.51 -13.89 28.05
N ALA A 48 -9.33 -15.15 28.45
CA ALA A 48 -9.15 -15.48 29.88
C ALA A 48 -7.82 -14.96 30.46
N SER A 49 -6.79 -14.80 29.62
CA SER A 49 -5.45 -14.34 30.03
C SER A 49 -5.11 -12.93 29.53
N ARG A 50 -5.48 -12.61 28.30
CA ARG A 50 -5.36 -11.28 27.70
C ARG A 50 -6.44 -11.05 26.67
N ASP A 51 -6.79 -9.80 26.46
CA ASP A 51 -7.61 -9.39 25.33
C ASP A 51 -6.78 -9.41 24.05
N VAL A 52 -7.43 -9.73 22.93
CA VAL A 52 -6.83 -9.77 21.59
C VAL A 52 -7.57 -8.78 20.71
N ILE A 53 -6.80 -7.97 20.00
CA ILE A 53 -7.34 -7.04 18.99
C ILE A 53 -7.23 -7.69 17.62
N VAL A 54 -8.34 -7.74 16.89
CA VAL A 54 -8.41 -8.22 15.51
C VAL A 54 -8.93 -7.09 14.62
N ARG A 55 -8.09 -6.57 13.72
CA ARG A 55 -8.44 -5.42 12.87
C ARG A 55 -8.69 -5.88 11.43
N PRO A 56 -9.86 -5.63 10.84
CA PRO A 56 -10.02 -5.83 9.40
C PRO A 56 -9.05 -4.96 8.61
N THR A 57 -8.32 -5.55 7.65
CA THR A 57 -7.40 -4.83 6.75
C THR A 57 -7.89 -4.83 5.30
N CYS A 58 -8.80 -5.75 4.97
CA CYS A 58 -9.47 -5.84 3.68
C CYS A 58 -10.90 -6.35 3.84
N VAL A 59 -11.86 -5.66 3.22
CA VAL A 59 -13.28 -6.04 3.21
C VAL A 59 -13.85 -6.06 1.81
N GLU A 60 -14.85 -6.90 1.57
CA GLU A 60 -15.43 -7.09 0.24
C GLU A 60 -16.96 -7.12 0.30
N PHE A 61 -17.62 -6.29 -0.51
CA PHE A 61 -19.06 -6.10 -0.46
C PHE A 61 -19.82 -6.98 -1.47
N TYR A 62 -21.02 -7.36 -1.04
CA TYR A 62 -21.95 -8.19 -1.78
C TYR A 62 -23.35 -7.59 -1.63
N TYR A 63 -24.05 -7.39 -2.75
CA TYR A 63 -25.32 -6.67 -2.78
C TYR A 63 -26.25 -7.20 -3.88
N HIS A 64 -27.45 -7.61 -3.50
CA HIS A 64 -28.47 -8.11 -4.40
C HIS A 64 -29.86 -7.55 -4.02
N GLU A 65 -30.63 -7.15 -5.02
CA GLU A 65 -32.02 -6.71 -4.89
C GLU A 65 -32.93 -7.80 -5.46
N GLU A 66 -33.85 -8.33 -4.65
CA GLU A 66 -34.66 -9.50 -5.03
C GLU A 66 -35.64 -9.22 -6.17
N TRP A 67 -36.14 -8.00 -6.30
CA TRP A 67 -37.11 -7.61 -7.33
C TRP A 67 -36.54 -7.63 -8.77
N ASP A 68 -37.39 -7.82 -9.79
CA ASP A 68 -36.98 -8.13 -11.17
C ASP A 68 -36.00 -7.11 -11.79
N ASN A 69 -36.27 -5.82 -11.65
CA ASN A 69 -35.40 -4.73 -12.16
C ASN A 69 -34.38 -4.25 -11.12
N GLY A 70 -34.01 -5.15 -10.20
CA GLY A 70 -33.04 -4.95 -9.14
C GLY A 70 -31.60 -5.15 -9.60
N ILE A 71 -30.65 -4.63 -8.83
CA ILE A 71 -29.23 -4.98 -8.97
C ILE A 71 -29.07 -6.47 -8.67
N LYS A 72 -28.52 -7.23 -9.63
CA LYS A 72 -28.29 -8.67 -9.49
C LYS A 72 -26.82 -8.97 -9.24
N ASP A 73 -26.55 -9.63 -8.10
CA ASP A 73 -25.26 -10.24 -7.82
C ASP A 73 -25.45 -11.73 -7.53
N LEU A 74 -25.09 -12.57 -8.49
CA LEU A 74 -25.45 -13.99 -8.50
C LEU A 74 -24.65 -14.83 -7.49
N ILE A 75 -23.50 -14.31 -7.04
CA ILE A 75 -22.64 -14.95 -6.05
C ILE A 75 -23.15 -14.82 -4.61
N VAL A 76 -24.08 -13.88 -4.36
CA VAL A 76 -24.71 -13.70 -3.06
C VAL A 76 -25.42 -15.00 -2.66
N TYR A 77 -24.90 -15.72 -1.67
CA TYR A 77 -25.42 -17.05 -1.30
C TYR A 77 -26.69 -16.98 -0.45
N HIS A 78 -27.01 -15.82 0.14
CA HIS A 78 -28.18 -15.60 0.97
C HIS A 78 -29.37 -14.97 0.22
N ARG A 79 -29.27 -14.87 -1.12
CA ARG A 79 -30.40 -14.54 -2.01
C ARG A 79 -31.39 -15.69 -2.17
N ASN A 80 -32.62 -15.36 -2.57
CA ASN A 80 -33.62 -16.35 -2.92
C ASN A 80 -33.18 -17.16 -4.16
N SER A 81 -33.50 -18.45 -4.17
CA SER A 81 -33.49 -19.26 -5.38
C SER A 81 -34.91 -19.73 -5.70
N LYS A 82 -35.15 -20.14 -6.96
CA LYS A 82 -36.49 -20.58 -7.43
C LYS A 82 -37.15 -21.61 -6.51
N ASP A 83 -36.36 -22.44 -5.85
CA ASP A 83 -36.83 -23.53 -4.99
C ASP A 83 -36.51 -23.31 -3.49
N SER A 84 -35.95 -22.16 -3.11
CA SER A 84 -35.52 -21.90 -1.72
C SER A 84 -35.60 -20.40 -1.36
N PRO A 85 -36.78 -19.93 -0.92
CA PRO A 85 -36.89 -18.60 -0.31
C PRO A 85 -36.08 -18.54 0.99
N LYS A 86 -35.37 -17.44 1.23
CA LYS A 86 -34.49 -17.27 2.40
C LYS A 86 -34.98 -16.16 3.33
N PRO A 87 -34.98 -16.40 4.65
CA PRO A 87 -35.32 -15.35 5.61
C PRO A 87 -34.29 -14.21 5.54
N ILE A 88 -34.73 -13.00 5.88
CA ILE A 88 -33.86 -11.83 5.98
C ILE A 88 -32.97 -11.98 7.21
N PHE A 89 -31.65 -11.84 7.03
CA PHE A 89 -30.73 -11.89 8.16
C PHE A 89 -30.87 -10.64 9.04
N PRO A 90 -30.86 -10.79 10.38
CA PRO A 90 -30.71 -9.66 11.28
C PRO A 90 -29.45 -8.84 10.98
N LEU A 91 -29.44 -7.59 11.44
CA LEU A 91 -28.30 -6.70 11.31
C LEU A 91 -27.07 -7.23 12.05
N GLY A 92 -25.92 -7.21 11.39
CA GLY A 92 -24.62 -7.49 11.99
C GLY A 92 -24.35 -8.96 12.26
N VAL A 93 -25.14 -9.88 11.68
CA VAL A 93 -24.91 -11.32 11.88
C VAL A 93 -23.59 -11.73 11.26
N LEU A 94 -22.81 -12.48 12.02
CA LEU A 94 -21.58 -13.11 11.56
C LEU A 94 -21.89 -14.45 10.91
N HIS A 95 -21.57 -14.59 9.63
CA HIS A 95 -21.77 -15.83 8.90
C HIS A 95 -20.44 -16.37 8.35
N ASN A 96 -20.11 -17.60 8.72
CA ASN A 96 -18.90 -18.27 8.22
C ASN A 96 -19.12 -18.68 6.76
N HIS A 97 -18.27 -18.18 5.87
CA HIS A 97 -18.26 -18.50 4.44
C HIS A 97 -16.90 -19.04 4.05
N VAL A 98 -16.79 -19.97 3.09
CA VAL A 98 -15.50 -20.63 2.71
C VAL A 98 -14.34 -19.67 2.38
N SER A 99 -14.61 -18.38 2.24
CA SER A 99 -13.63 -17.33 1.96
C SER A 99 -13.51 -16.24 3.05
N GLY A 100 -14.07 -16.44 4.25
CA GLY A 100 -13.97 -15.54 5.41
C GLY A 100 -15.22 -15.51 6.29
N ILE A 101 -15.43 -14.40 7.00
CA ILE A 101 -16.65 -14.13 7.77
C ILE A 101 -17.40 -12.96 7.15
N ASP A 102 -18.67 -13.18 6.79
CA ASP A 102 -19.61 -12.15 6.36
C ASP A 102 -20.24 -11.44 7.56
N ILE A 103 -20.42 -10.13 7.43
CA ILE A 103 -21.24 -9.30 8.29
C ILE A 103 -22.46 -8.87 7.48
N THR A 104 -23.66 -9.33 7.85
CA THR A 104 -24.90 -9.02 7.13
C THR A 104 -25.47 -7.66 7.54
N PHE A 105 -26.14 -6.98 6.61
CA PHE A 105 -26.90 -5.76 6.87
C PHE A 105 -28.07 -5.64 5.89
N GLU A 106 -28.82 -6.74 5.79
CA GLU A 106 -29.98 -6.85 4.90
C GLU A 106 -31.13 -5.91 5.28
N ARG A 107 -32.02 -5.65 4.31
CA ARG A 107 -33.22 -4.83 4.46
C ARG A 107 -34.41 -5.48 3.78
N GLY A 108 -35.60 -5.16 4.25
CA GLY A 108 -36.86 -5.61 3.65
C GLY A 108 -37.85 -6.01 4.74
N ALA A 109 -39.13 -5.77 4.50
CA ALA A 109 -40.21 -6.32 5.33
C ALA A 109 -40.67 -7.70 4.84
N ASP A 110 -40.35 -8.03 3.59
CA ASP A 110 -40.74 -9.24 2.88
C ASP A 110 -39.52 -9.76 2.09
N ILE A 111 -39.49 -11.07 1.86
CA ILE A 111 -38.38 -11.78 1.22
C ILE A 111 -38.28 -11.51 -0.29
N ASP A 112 -39.38 -11.14 -0.97
CA ASP A 112 -39.42 -10.93 -2.42
C ASP A 112 -38.97 -9.51 -2.81
N ASN A 113 -39.05 -8.55 -1.89
CA ASN A 113 -38.57 -7.18 -2.05
C ASN A 113 -37.38 -6.85 -1.12
N ALA A 114 -36.64 -7.86 -0.69
CA ALA A 114 -35.49 -7.69 0.17
C ALA A 114 -34.25 -7.17 -0.58
N VAL A 115 -33.43 -6.41 0.15
CA VAL A 115 -32.04 -6.13 -0.20
C VAL A 115 -31.15 -7.07 0.61
N ARG A 116 -30.42 -7.92 -0.10
CA ARG A 116 -29.45 -8.86 0.44
C ARG A 116 -28.08 -8.23 0.39
N ALA A 117 -27.58 -7.78 1.54
CA ALA A 117 -26.30 -7.09 1.63
C ALA A 117 -25.43 -7.68 2.73
N SER A 118 -24.17 -7.95 2.39
CA SER A 118 -23.14 -8.35 3.35
C SER A 118 -21.79 -7.78 2.96
N MET A 119 -20.88 -7.81 3.93
CA MET A 119 -19.48 -7.46 3.77
C MET A 119 -18.62 -8.57 4.37
N LEU A 120 -17.78 -9.16 3.54
CA LEU A 120 -16.87 -10.25 3.88
C LEU A 120 -15.53 -9.68 4.33
N ILE A 121 -15.04 -10.09 5.51
CA ILE A 121 -13.67 -9.78 5.93
C ILE A 121 -12.71 -10.72 5.19
N ARG A 122 -11.85 -10.14 4.34
CA ARG A 122 -10.90 -10.89 3.50
C ARG A 122 -9.53 -11.03 4.14
N GLU A 123 -9.12 -10.02 4.90
CA GLU A 123 -7.82 -9.98 5.55
C GLU A 123 -7.97 -9.22 6.87
N PHE A 124 -7.12 -9.57 7.82
CA PHE A 124 -7.13 -8.97 9.14
C PHE A 124 -5.73 -8.92 9.73
N GLU A 125 -5.49 -7.97 10.62
CA GLU A 125 -4.32 -7.89 11.46
C GLU A 125 -4.64 -8.48 12.84
N LYS A 126 -3.75 -9.32 13.35
CA LYS A 126 -3.74 -9.78 14.73
C LYS A 126 -2.32 -9.64 15.28
N ASP A 127 -2.20 -9.09 16.48
CA ASP A 127 -0.90 -8.89 17.15
C ASP A 127 0.12 -8.23 16.20
N GLU A 128 -0.31 -7.18 15.49
CA GLU A 128 0.50 -6.37 14.56
C GLU A 128 0.95 -7.07 13.26
N GLU A 129 0.55 -8.31 13.03
CA GLU A 129 0.84 -9.04 11.78
C GLU A 129 -0.43 -9.23 10.93
N ASN A 130 -0.34 -8.94 9.63
CA ASN A 130 -1.44 -9.22 8.69
C ASN A 130 -1.62 -10.73 8.46
N GLU A 131 -2.86 -11.13 8.22
CA GLU A 131 -3.27 -12.50 7.89
C GLU A 131 -4.26 -12.48 6.71
N GLU A 132 -3.91 -13.22 5.66
CA GLU A 132 -4.71 -13.34 4.44
C GLU A 132 -5.63 -14.57 4.44
N ARG A 133 -5.40 -15.52 5.36
CA ARG A 133 -6.24 -16.70 5.56
C ARG A 133 -7.43 -16.31 6.43
N SER A 134 -8.41 -15.63 5.81
CA SER A 134 -9.63 -15.15 6.47
C SER A 134 -10.40 -16.20 7.27
N THR A 135 -10.30 -17.50 6.93
CA THR A 135 -10.95 -18.58 7.68
C THR A 135 -10.39 -18.77 9.09
N LEU A 136 -9.17 -18.29 9.38
CA LEU A 136 -8.63 -18.29 10.74
C LEU A 136 -9.39 -17.34 11.68
N LEU A 137 -10.19 -16.41 11.14
CA LEU A 137 -11.11 -15.60 11.97
C LEU A 137 -12.14 -16.45 12.70
N TYR A 138 -12.46 -17.66 12.22
CA TYR A 138 -13.45 -18.53 12.85
C TYR A 138 -13.05 -18.92 14.27
N GLU A 139 -11.76 -19.11 14.49
CA GLU A 139 -11.20 -19.45 15.80
C GLU A 139 -11.25 -18.22 16.73
N MET A 140 -11.12 -17.02 16.17
CA MET A 140 -11.04 -15.77 16.94
C MET A 140 -12.41 -15.22 17.30
N LEU A 141 -13.37 -15.30 16.38
CA LEU A 141 -14.75 -14.81 16.58
C LEU A 141 -15.71 -15.94 16.95
N TYR A 142 -15.17 -17.07 17.44
CA TYR A 142 -15.93 -18.27 17.77
C TYR A 142 -17.07 -17.97 18.77
N GLN A 143 -18.23 -18.60 18.57
CA GLN A 143 -19.48 -18.46 19.36
C GLN A 143 -20.22 -17.12 19.27
N GLN A 144 -19.85 -16.23 18.34
CA GLN A 144 -20.54 -14.95 18.19
C GLN A 144 -21.58 -14.99 17.08
N ARG A 145 -22.81 -14.60 17.42
CA ARG A 145 -23.91 -14.49 16.45
C ARG A 145 -23.93 -13.13 15.76
N SER A 146 -23.53 -12.08 16.46
CA SER A 146 -23.64 -10.67 16.05
C SER A 146 -22.40 -9.90 16.46
N ILE A 147 -21.98 -8.93 15.63
CA ILE A 147 -20.88 -8.01 15.98
C ILE A 147 -21.27 -6.97 17.04
N PHE A 148 -22.58 -6.77 17.27
CA PHE A 148 -23.11 -5.75 18.18
C PHE A 148 -23.57 -6.30 19.52
N ASP A 149 -23.93 -7.58 19.58
CA ASP A 149 -24.51 -8.24 20.76
C ASP A 149 -23.65 -9.40 21.26
N GLY A 150 -22.35 -9.35 20.98
CA GLY A 150 -21.42 -10.41 21.31
C GLY A 150 -21.09 -10.50 22.81
N ILE A 151 -20.88 -11.72 23.29
CA ILE A 151 -20.58 -11.98 24.72
C ILE A 151 -19.09 -11.71 25.02
N SER A 152 -18.20 -12.34 24.26
CA SER A 152 -16.74 -12.23 24.43
C SER A 152 -16.08 -11.41 23.33
N VAL A 153 -16.82 -11.00 22.30
CA VAL A 153 -16.31 -10.17 21.21
C VAL A 153 -17.14 -8.91 21.12
N LYS A 154 -16.46 -7.76 21.07
CA LYS A 154 -17.11 -6.46 20.93
C LYS A 154 -16.49 -5.71 19.76
N TRP A 155 -17.33 -5.12 18.92
CA TRP A 155 -16.88 -4.14 17.94
C TRP A 155 -16.50 -2.84 18.65
N VAL A 156 -15.36 -2.25 18.27
CA VAL A 156 -14.94 -0.91 18.67
C VAL A 156 -14.72 -0.08 17.42
N ASP A 157 -15.46 1.02 17.29
CA ASP A 157 -15.29 1.97 16.20
C ASP A 157 -13.94 2.71 16.30
N GLY A 158 -13.33 3.00 15.16
CA GLY A 158 -12.13 3.83 15.10
C GLY A 158 -12.43 5.30 15.40
N GLU A 159 -11.44 6.02 15.93
CA GLU A 159 -11.57 7.45 16.24
C GLU A 159 -11.71 8.31 14.98
N ARG A 160 -11.05 7.90 13.89
CA ARG A 160 -11.09 8.56 12.57
C ARG A 160 -11.32 7.52 11.49
N MET A 161 -12.06 7.90 10.47
CA MET A 161 -12.24 7.08 9.27
C MET A 161 -10.88 6.79 8.62
N ALA A 162 -10.69 5.57 8.15
CA ALA A 162 -9.49 5.20 7.41
C ALA A 162 -9.59 5.69 5.96
N ASP A 163 -8.47 6.14 5.39
CA ASP A 163 -8.37 6.25 3.93
C ASP A 163 -8.40 4.84 3.32
N VAL A 164 -9.14 4.67 2.22
CA VAL A 164 -9.33 3.37 1.58
C VAL A 164 -9.12 3.45 0.08
N THR A 165 -8.69 2.33 -0.50
CA THR A 165 -8.62 2.14 -1.95
C THR A 165 -9.49 0.96 -2.35
N SER A 166 -10.26 1.13 -3.42
CA SER A 166 -11.14 0.09 -3.96
C SER A 166 -10.46 -0.73 -5.05
N TYR A 167 -10.74 -2.04 -5.08
CA TYR A 167 -10.21 -3.00 -6.05
C TYR A 167 -11.30 -3.95 -6.55
N PRO A 168 -11.13 -4.58 -7.72
CA PRO A 168 -11.96 -5.71 -8.14
C PRO A 168 -12.04 -6.78 -7.04
N ARG A 169 -13.22 -7.38 -6.88
CA ARG A 169 -13.43 -8.43 -5.89
C ARG A 169 -12.59 -9.67 -6.17
N LYS A 170 -11.99 -10.24 -5.13
CA LYS A 170 -11.03 -11.35 -5.26
C LYS A 170 -11.75 -12.63 -5.69
N ASN A 171 -11.34 -13.20 -6.82
CA ASN A 171 -11.87 -14.47 -7.35
C ASN A 171 -13.39 -14.51 -7.56
N VAL A 172 -13.98 -13.37 -7.93
CA VAL A 172 -15.39 -13.29 -8.33
C VAL A 172 -15.47 -13.28 -9.85
N ALA A 173 -16.20 -14.24 -10.41
CA ALA A 173 -16.41 -14.36 -11.85
C ALA A 173 -17.49 -13.38 -12.34
N LEU A 174 -17.31 -12.88 -13.57
CA LEU A 174 -18.39 -12.28 -14.33
C LEU A 174 -19.36 -13.38 -14.82
N TYR A 175 -20.64 -13.03 -14.94
CA TYR A 175 -21.71 -13.96 -15.32
C TYR A 175 -22.35 -13.55 -16.64
N GLU A 176 -22.73 -14.55 -17.44
CA GLU A 176 -23.60 -14.42 -18.60
C GLU A 176 -25.04 -14.09 -18.16
N GLU A 177 -25.88 -13.64 -19.10
CA GLU A 177 -27.30 -13.34 -18.85
C GLU A 177 -28.08 -14.54 -18.30
N ASP A 178 -27.69 -15.77 -18.66
CA ASP A 178 -28.31 -17.00 -18.17
C ASP A 178 -27.80 -17.46 -16.79
N GLY A 179 -26.89 -16.70 -16.18
CA GLY A 179 -26.33 -16.95 -14.86
C GLY A 179 -25.17 -17.94 -14.81
N ARG A 180 -24.63 -18.37 -15.96
CA ARG A 180 -23.38 -19.13 -16.01
C ARG A 180 -22.17 -18.22 -15.87
N LYS A 181 -21.11 -18.70 -15.20
CA LYS A 181 -19.83 -17.98 -15.11
C LYS A 181 -19.16 -17.92 -16.49
N MET A 182 -18.64 -16.75 -16.86
CA MET A 182 -17.87 -16.56 -18.09
C MET A 182 -16.49 -17.21 -17.96
N VAL A 183 -16.22 -18.22 -18.80
CA VAL A 183 -14.95 -18.98 -18.77
C VAL A 183 -13.86 -18.20 -19.49
N ALA A 184 -12.70 -18.01 -18.85
CA ALA A 184 -11.64 -17.13 -19.33
C ALA A 184 -11.10 -17.51 -20.73
N GLU A 185 -11.08 -18.80 -21.06
CA GLU A 185 -10.60 -19.31 -22.35
C GLU A 185 -11.39 -18.76 -23.55
N LYS A 186 -12.67 -18.42 -23.35
CA LYS A 186 -13.52 -17.85 -24.40
C LYS A 186 -13.30 -16.34 -24.61
N TYR A 187 -12.56 -15.69 -23.70
CA TYR A 187 -12.36 -14.24 -23.67
C TYR A 187 -10.88 -13.93 -23.38
N PRO A 188 -9.97 -14.20 -24.34
CA PRO A 188 -8.53 -14.16 -24.09
C PRO A 188 -8.02 -12.78 -23.64
N ASP A 189 -8.65 -11.71 -24.12
CA ASP A 189 -8.27 -10.31 -23.85
C ASP A 189 -8.91 -9.75 -22.58
N SER A 190 -9.80 -10.51 -21.92
CA SER A 190 -10.47 -10.05 -20.71
C SER A 190 -9.62 -10.30 -19.46
N PRO A 191 -9.67 -9.41 -18.46
CA PRO A 191 -9.06 -9.65 -17.16
C PRO A 191 -9.58 -10.97 -16.56
N ARG A 192 -8.67 -11.75 -15.97
CA ARG A 192 -8.98 -13.07 -15.42
C ARG A 192 -9.00 -13.04 -13.90
N THR A 193 -9.79 -13.92 -13.31
CA THR A 193 -9.68 -14.24 -11.88
C THR A 193 -8.27 -14.74 -11.55
N GLU A 194 -7.86 -14.67 -10.28
CA GLU A 194 -6.50 -15.04 -9.84
C GLU A 194 -6.18 -16.51 -10.15
N ASP A 195 -7.19 -17.38 -10.05
CA ASP A 195 -7.11 -18.80 -10.43
C ASP A 195 -7.10 -19.04 -11.95
N LYS A 196 -7.22 -17.96 -12.74
CA LYS A 196 -7.21 -17.91 -14.21
C LYS A 196 -8.36 -18.64 -14.91
N LYS A 197 -9.38 -19.11 -14.17
CA LYS A 197 -10.47 -19.93 -14.71
C LYS A 197 -11.58 -19.12 -15.35
N TYR A 198 -11.88 -17.95 -14.82
CA TYR A 198 -13.03 -17.15 -15.22
C TYR A 198 -12.63 -15.73 -15.61
N VAL A 199 -13.51 -15.06 -16.37
CA VAL A 199 -13.44 -13.62 -16.56
C VAL A 199 -13.71 -12.94 -15.22
N GLN A 200 -12.84 -12.01 -14.84
CA GLN A 200 -12.91 -11.28 -13.57
C GLN A 200 -14.12 -10.35 -13.58
N ASP A 201 -14.91 -10.37 -12.51
CA ASP A 201 -15.93 -9.37 -12.28
C ASP A 201 -15.27 -7.98 -12.12
N PRO A 202 -15.67 -6.98 -12.92
CA PRO A 202 -14.98 -5.70 -12.94
C PRO A 202 -15.38 -4.78 -11.78
N ARG A 203 -16.35 -5.14 -10.93
CA ARG A 203 -16.85 -4.25 -9.86
C ARG A 203 -15.81 -4.10 -8.75
N HIS A 204 -15.45 -2.85 -8.45
CA HIS A 204 -14.44 -2.49 -7.45
C HIS A 204 -15.03 -2.49 -6.02
N TRP A 205 -15.61 -3.61 -5.60
CA TRP A 205 -16.32 -3.70 -4.32
C TRP A 205 -15.47 -4.32 -3.20
N GLN A 206 -14.17 -4.51 -3.43
CA GLN A 206 -13.21 -4.80 -2.36
C GLN A 206 -12.53 -3.51 -1.93
N PHE A 207 -12.36 -3.30 -0.64
CA PHE A 207 -11.67 -2.14 -0.07
C PHE A 207 -10.55 -2.58 0.85
N ARG A 208 -9.42 -1.87 0.75
CA ARG A 208 -8.28 -2.00 1.66
C ARG A 208 -7.94 -0.64 2.24
N ARG A 209 -7.27 -0.62 3.38
CA ARG A 209 -6.64 0.61 3.89
C ARG A 209 -5.66 1.13 2.85
N LYS A 210 -5.75 2.42 2.52
CA LYS A 210 -4.85 3.07 1.58
C LYS A 210 -3.46 3.16 2.21
N ILE A 211 -2.45 2.68 1.48
CA ILE A 211 -1.05 2.81 1.89
C ILE A 211 -0.61 4.25 1.64
N VAL A 212 0.08 4.85 2.61
CA VAL A 212 0.64 6.20 2.49
C VAL A 212 1.74 6.17 1.43
N SER A 213 1.55 6.91 0.34
CA SER A 213 2.56 7.13 -0.71
C SER A 213 3.32 8.43 -0.48
N ASP A 214 4.39 8.69 -1.23
CA ASP A 214 5.08 9.99 -1.21
C ASP A 214 4.13 11.17 -1.51
N ALA A 215 3.12 10.94 -2.36
CA ALA A 215 2.07 11.91 -2.70
C ALA A 215 1.15 12.26 -1.52
N ASP A 216 1.11 11.43 -0.50
CA ASP A 216 0.28 11.65 0.69
C ASP A 216 1.08 12.30 1.84
N THR A 217 2.41 12.36 1.72
CA THR A 217 3.29 12.91 2.76
C THR A 217 3.28 14.44 2.79
N ASN A 218 3.48 15.01 3.98
CA ASN A 218 3.36 16.44 4.24
C ASN A 218 4.40 16.97 5.26
N MET A 219 5.36 16.15 5.68
CA MET A 219 6.41 16.51 6.63
C MET A 219 7.70 15.80 6.26
N VAL A 220 8.82 16.52 6.29
CA VAL A 220 10.17 15.98 6.02
C VAL A 220 11.02 15.98 7.27
N TYR A 221 11.75 14.89 7.50
CA TYR A 221 12.76 14.77 8.55
C TYR A 221 14.14 14.63 7.92
N ILE A 222 15.11 15.31 8.51
CA ILE A 222 16.47 15.43 8.01
C ILE A 222 17.43 15.13 9.17
N SER A 223 18.50 14.39 8.90
CA SER A 223 19.56 14.16 9.86
C SER A 223 20.32 15.46 10.18
N SER A 224 20.68 15.69 11.44
CA SER A 224 21.53 16.83 11.82
C SER A 224 22.90 16.78 11.16
N TRP A 225 23.40 15.60 10.77
CA TRP A 225 24.69 15.44 10.10
C TRP A 225 24.74 16.08 8.71
N LEU A 226 23.59 16.36 8.08
CA LEU A 226 23.58 16.92 6.73
C LEU A 226 24.23 18.30 6.68
N GLU A 227 24.16 19.08 7.77
CA GLU A 227 24.82 20.37 7.90
C GLU A 227 26.35 20.25 7.82
N ASP A 228 26.92 19.28 8.52
CA ASP A 228 28.37 19.07 8.58
C ASP A 228 28.90 18.35 7.33
N GLU A 229 28.15 17.35 6.83
CA GLU A 229 28.57 16.53 5.70
C GLU A 229 28.42 17.24 4.35
N CYS A 230 27.41 18.11 4.22
CA CYS A 230 27.08 18.81 2.97
C CYS A 230 26.78 20.31 3.23
N PRO A 231 27.75 21.10 3.73
CA PRO A 231 27.53 22.47 4.21
C PRO A 231 27.11 23.46 3.11
N HIS A 232 27.40 23.19 1.83
CA HIS A 232 26.99 24.07 0.73
C HIS A 232 25.58 23.76 0.22
N PHE A 233 25.19 22.50 0.26
CA PHE A 233 23.87 22.01 -0.12
C PHE A 233 22.83 22.27 0.97
N TYR A 234 23.15 21.98 2.23
CA TYR A 234 22.22 22.04 3.37
C TYR A 234 21.40 23.34 3.46
N PRO A 235 22.00 24.55 3.48
CA PRO A 235 21.21 25.79 3.61
C PRO A 235 20.27 26.00 2.42
N ARG A 236 20.70 25.69 1.20
CA ARG A 236 19.87 25.80 -0.02
C ARG A 236 18.71 24.81 0.01
N PHE A 237 18.96 23.59 0.50
CA PHE A 237 17.90 22.59 0.61
C PHE A 237 16.82 23.01 1.60
N LEU A 238 17.21 23.52 2.77
CA LEU A 238 16.24 24.05 3.74
C LEU A 238 15.47 25.26 3.20
N GLU A 239 16.11 26.13 2.41
CA GLU A 239 15.45 27.25 1.75
C GLU A 239 14.41 26.76 0.74
N VAL A 240 14.75 25.79 -0.12
CA VAL A 240 13.79 25.18 -1.06
C VAL A 240 12.59 24.56 -0.33
N LEU A 241 12.78 23.89 0.80
CA LEU A 241 11.66 23.37 1.59
C LEU A 241 10.75 24.49 2.10
N LYS A 242 11.33 25.60 2.61
CA LYS A 242 10.58 26.77 3.09
C LYS A 242 9.81 27.48 1.97
N GLU A 243 10.45 27.72 0.83
CA GLU A 243 9.83 28.40 -0.33
C GLU A 243 8.69 27.61 -0.97
N ASN A 244 8.61 26.31 -0.67
CA ASN A 244 7.56 25.42 -1.15
C ASN A 244 6.57 25.02 -0.04
N ASP A 245 6.60 25.72 1.10
CA ASP A 245 5.73 25.47 2.25
C ASP A 245 5.77 24.02 2.74
N ILE A 246 6.93 23.36 2.63
CA ILE A 246 7.13 21.99 3.11
C ILE A 246 7.63 22.05 4.56
N PRO A 247 6.83 21.64 5.56
CA PRO A 247 7.28 21.52 6.93
C PRO A 247 8.42 20.51 7.05
N PHE A 248 9.43 20.85 7.86
CA PHE A 248 10.51 19.93 8.14
C PHE A 248 11.00 20.00 9.59
N LYS A 249 11.68 18.92 10.01
CA LYS A 249 12.33 18.80 11.32
C LYS A 249 13.74 18.20 11.18
N ILE A 250 14.64 18.64 12.05
CA ILE A 250 15.98 18.08 12.16
C ILE A 250 15.99 17.03 13.29
N MET A 251 16.45 15.83 12.99
CA MET A 251 16.66 14.73 13.94
C MET A 251 18.09 14.80 14.48
N LYS A 252 18.24 14.87 15.81
CA LYS A 252 19.54 15.13 16.45
C LYS A 252 20.28 13.86 16.87
N ARG A 253 19.56 12.76 17.08
CA ARG A 253 20.13 11.48 17.54
C ARG A 253 20.51 10.54 16.39
N THR A 254 20.94 11.10 15.28
CA THR A 254 21.38 10.36 14.09
C THR A 254 22.91 10.23 14.07
N ASN A 255 23.42 9.28 13.28
CA ASN A 255 24.87 9.04 13.07
C ASN A 255 25.29 9.15 11.60
N ASP A 256 24.34 9.40 10.69
CA ASP A 256 24.57 9.51 9.25
C ASP A 256 23.48 10.34 8.57
N ILE A 257 23.70 10.76 7.33
CA ILE A 257 22.78 11.59 6.54
C ILE A 257 21.65 10.79 5.88
N TRP A 258 21.79 9.47 5.73
CA TRP A 258 20.87 8.59 4.96
C TRP A 258 19.56 8.27 5.70
N ALA A 259 18.77 9.29 6.01
CA ALA A 259 17.53 9.14 6.77
C ALA A 259 16.53 8.17 6.15
N ARG A 260 16.53 7.99 4.82
CA ARG A 260 15.69 7.01 4.13
C ARG A 260 15.96 5.59 4.59
N ASP A 261 17.22 5.27 4.82
CA ASP A 261 17.74 3.92 4.93
C ASP A 261 17.49 3.30 6.30
N TYR A 262 17.55 4.12 7.35
CA TYR A 262 17.38 3.67 8.73
C TYR A 262 16.02 4.03 9.34
N MET A 263 15.30 5.03 8.81
CA MET A 263 14.05 5.45 9.44
C MET A 263 12.89 4.48 9.16
N PRO A 264 11.94 4.32 10.11
CA PRO A 264 10.79 3.43 9.94
C PRO A 264 9.91 3.78 8.75
N ILE A 265 9.36 2.77 8.06
CA ILE A 265 8.52 2.99 6.89
C ILE A 265 7.06 3.16 7.33
N GLN A 266 6.46 4.30 7.01
CA GLN A 266 5.03 4.53 7.22
C GLN A 266 4.20 3.72 6.22
N ILE A 267 3.28 2.90 6.73
CA ILE A 267 2.32 2.13 5.94
C ILE A 267 0.97 2.84 5.92
N TYR A 268 0.49 3.22 7.09
CA TYR A 268 -0.75 3.96 7.31
C TYR A 268 -0.48 5.13 8.27
N ASP A 269 -1.44 6.04 8.44
CA ASP A 269 -1.32 7.21 9.33
C ASP A 269 -0.65 6.89 10.68
N ASN A 270 -1.10 5.83 11.36
CA ASN A 270 -0.59 5.42 12.68
C ASN A 270 0.13 4.05 12.66
N ARG A 271 0.75 3.66 11.54
CA ARG A 271 1.50 2.38 11.47
C ARG A 271 2.83 2.59 10.78
N PHE A 272 3.90 2.45 11.55
CA PHE A 272 5.28 2.52 11.09
C PHE A 272 5.96 1.18 11.33
N VAL A 273 6.68 0.68 10.33
CA VAL A 273 7.47 -0.55 10.43
C VAL A 273 8.93 -0.17 10.64
N GLN A 274 9.46 -0.46 11.82
CA GLN A 274 10.87 -0.33 12.15
C GLN A 274 11.55 -1.69 12.00
N TYR A 275 12.44 -1.78 11.03
CA TYR A 275 13.27 -2.95 10.76
C TYR A 275 14.64 -2.82 11.41
N HIS A 276 15.41 -3.91 11.39
CA HIS A 276 16.78 -3.88 11.88
C HIS A 276 17.70 -3.31 10.81
N TYR A 277 18.03 -2.02 10.90
CA TYR A 277 19.03 -1.41 10.02
C TYR A 277 20.44 -1.89 10.38
N ASN A 278 20.92 -2.89 9.64
CA ASN A 278 22.23 -3.49 9.86
C ASN A 278 22.80 -4.07 8.55
N PRO A 279 22.98 -3.24 7.52
CA PRO A 279 23.35 -3.69 6.18
C PRO A 279 24.76 -4.29 6.14
N ASP A 280 24.98 -5.23 5.22
CA ASP A 280 26.26 -5.96 5.11
C ASP A 280 27.45 -5.06 4.73
N TYR A 281 27.17 -3.98 3.99
CA TYR A 281 28.17 -3.06 3.47
C TYR A 281 28.76 -2.13 4.53
N LEU A 282 28.08 -1.95 5.67
CA LEU A 282 28.60 -1.20 6.83
C LEU A 282 29.38 -2.07 7.82
N GLN A 283 29.43 -3.40 7.64
CA GLN A 283 30.03 -4.29 8.63
C GLN A 283 31.56 -4.41 8.54
N LYS A 284 32.17 -3.89 7.47
CA LYS A 284 33.58 -4.13 7.16
C LYS A 284 34.53 -3.34 8.05
N LYS A 285 34.34 -2.02 8.15
CA LYS A 285 35.21 -1.12 8.91
C LYS A 285 34.57 -0.70 10.23
N LYS A 286 35.38 -0.20 11.16
CA LYS A 286 34.85 0.27 12.45
C LYS A 286 34.07 1.57 12.27
N GLU A 287 34.61 2.45 11.45
CA GLU A 287 34.04 3.76 11.12
C GLU A 287 32.66 3.60 10.46
N ASP A 288 32.53 2.66 9.50
CA ASP A 288 31.24 2.36 8.85
C ASP A 288 30.19 1.83 9.86
N ARG A 289 30.60 1.06 10.87
CA ARG A 289 29.69 0.57 11.92
C ARG A 289 29.27 1.69 12.88
N GLU A 290 30.13 2.68 13.09
CA GLU A 290 29.84 3.84 13.93
C GLU A 290 28.81 4.78 13.27
N SER A 291 28.63 4.74 11.95
CA SER A 291 27.58 5.50 11.25
C SER A 291 26.19 4.85 11.35
N ILE A 292 26.09 3.61 11.84
CA ILE A 292 24.79 2.97 12.06
C ILE A 292 24.04 3.74 13.16
N THR A 293 22.90 4.32 12.77
CA THR A 293 22.07 5.13 13.67
C THR A 293 21.28 4.25 14.64
N ASP A 294 21.23 4.64 15.92
CA ASP A 294 20.29 4.08 16.89
C ASP A 294 18.87 4.59 16.60
N VAL A 295 18.15 3.86 15.74
CA VAL A 295 16.80 4.22 15.30
C VAL A 295 15.82 4.32 16.47
N ASP A 296 16.01 3.54 17.54
CA ASP A 296 15.17 3.63 18.73
C ASP A 296 15.35 4.96 19.46
N ALA A 297 16.57 5.48 19.51
CA ALA A 297 16.86 6.79 20.09
C ALA A 297 16.23 7.92 19.27
N VAL A 298 16.26 7.83 17.94
CA VAL A 298 15.59 8.80 17.06
C VAL A 298 14.07 8.73 17.21
N CYS A 299 13.47 7.53 17.19
CA CYS A 299 12.02 7.36 17.34
C CYS A 299 11.52 7.91 18.69
N ARG A 300 12.27 7.72 19.79
CA ARG A 300 11.96 8.34 21.08
C ARG A 300 12.04 9.87 21.05
N GLU A 301 13.01 10.45 20.32
CA GLU A 301 13.15 11.91 20.18
C GLU A 301 11.91 12.53 19.52
N ILE A 302 11.33 11.85 18.54
CA ILE A 302 10.20 12.35 17.75
C ILE A 302 8.84 11.78 18.17
N GLU A 303 8.80 11.03 19.29
CA GLU A 303 7.60 10.39 19.84
C GLU A 303 6.89 9.45 18.84
N LEU A 304 7.68 8.65 18.10
CA LEU A 304 7.17 7.72 17.09
C LEU A 304 7.03 6.31 17.64
N GLU A 305 5.81 5.77 17.59
CA GLU A 305 5.53 4.36 17.87
C GLU A 305 5.65 3.51 16.59
N CYS A 306 6.28 2.34 16.71
CA CYS A 306 6.58 1.46 15.58
C CYS A 306 6.29 0.01 15.90
N VAL A 307 5.85 -0.73 14.88
CA VAL A 307 5.89 -2.19 14.85
C VAL A 307 7.31 -2.60 14.48
N LYS A 308 7.94 -3.41 15.33
CA LYS A 308 9.35 -3.79 15.18
C LYS A 308 9.53 -5.15 14.52
N THR A 309 10.62 -5.31 13.79
CA THR A 309 11.07 -6.60 13.25
C THR A 309 12.58 -6.75 13.30
N ASP A 310 13.05 -7.99 13.48
CA ASP A 310 14.47 -8.35 13.41
C ASP A 310 14.97 -8.56 11.98
N LEU A 311 14.09 -8.48 10.97
CA LEU A 311 14.50 -8.54 9.58
C LEU A 311 15.47 -7.40 9.27
N ILE A 312 16.59 -7.75 8.65
CA ILE A 312 17.54 -6.78 8.12
C ILE A 312 16.94 -6.20 6.84
N VAL A 313 16.60 -4.93 6.86
CA VAL A 313 16.04 -4.22 5.71
C VAL A 313 16.74 -2.88 5.62
N ASP A 314 16.77 -2.36 4.41
CA ASP A 314 17.24 -1.03 4.10
C ASP A 314 16.06 -0.24 3.53
N GLY A 315 15.79 0.94 4.05
CA GLY A 315 14.63 1.72 3.65
C GLY A 315 14.66 2.15 2.17
N GLY A 316 15.84 2.42 1.62
CA GLY A 316 16.04 2.64 0.18
C GLY A 316 15.70 1.41 -0.69
N ASN A 317 15.67 0.22 -0.09
CA ASN A 317 15.22 -1.00 -0.77
C ASN A 317 13.71 -1.23 -0.73
N VAL A 318 12.90 -0.28 -0.22
CA VAL A 318 11.43 -0.41 -0.17
C VAL A 318 10.76 0.73 -0.92
N VAL A 319 10.25 0.43 -2.12
CA VAL A 319 9.44 1.38 -2.91
C VAL A 319 7.96 0.99 -2.85
N LYS A 320 7.12 1.88 -2.33
CA LYS A 320 5.66 1.68 -2.23
C LYS A 320 4.96 2.13 -3.52
N VAL A 321 4.12 1.27 -4.10
CA VAL A 321 3.31 1.59 -5.30
C VAL A 321 1.92 0.94 -5.17
N GLY A 322 0.88 1.74 -4.94
CA GLY A 322 -0.48 1.23 -4.69
C GLY A 322 -0.51 0.21 -3.56
N LYS A 323 -0.99 -1.02 -3.84
CA LYS A 323 -1.03 -2.14 -2.87
C LYS A 323 0.28 -2.96 -2.79
N TYR A 324 1.33 -2.51 -3.47
CA TYR A 324 2.59 -3.24 -3.62
C TYR A 324 3.74 -2.55 -2.90
N ILE A 325 4.70 -3.36 -2.46
CA ILE A 325 6.08 -2.94 -2.24
C ILE A 325 6.96 -3.60 -3.30
N ILE A 326 7.88 -2.81 -3.86
CA ILE A 326 8.90 -3.27 -4.79
C ILE A 326 10.24 -3.22 -4.05
N MET A 327 10.96 -4.33 -4.07
CA MET A 327 12.27 -4.48 -3.44
C MET A 327 13.21 -5.22 -4.38
N THR A 328 14.52 -5.12 -4.15
CA THR A 328 15.49 -6.01 -4.78
C THR A 328 15.72 -7.28 -3.95
N GLU A 329 16.23 -8.32 -4.59
CA GLU A 329 16.62 -9.57 -3.94
C GLU A 329 17.78 -9.44 -2.94
N LYS A 330 18.39 -8.25 -2.79
CA LYS A 330 19.44 -7.96 -1.80
C LYS A 330 19.01 -8.33 -0.38
N VAL A 331 17.74 -8.11 -0.03
CA VAL A 331 17.17 -8.44 1.28
C VAL A 331 17.34 -9.93 1.64
N TYR A 332 17.40 -10.84 0.65
CA TYR A 332 17.65 -12.26 0.92
C TYR A 332 19.11 -12.55 1.27
N ALA A 333 20.05 -11.80 0.71
CA ALA A 333 21.46 -11.96 1.01
C ALA A 333 21.77 -11.53 2.45
N GLU A 334 21.13 -10.46 2.91
CA GLU A 334 21.28 -9.93 4.28
C GLU A 334 20.56 -10.80 5.31
N ASN A 335 19.43 -11.41 4.93
CA ASN A 335 18.67 -12.35 5.77
C ASN A 335 18.94 -13.81 5.43
N LYS A 336 20.18 -14.19 5.11
CA LYS A 336 20.58 -15.55 4.68
C LYS A 336 20.26 -16.68 5.67
N HIS A 337 19.95 -16.34 6.92
CA HIS A 337 19.53 -17.28 7.96
C HIS A 337 18.07 -17.73 7.78
N LEU A 338 17.30 -17.07 6.91
CA LEU A 338 15.94 -17.40 6.51
C LEU A 338 15.91 -17.85 5.04
N THR A 339 14.90 -18.65 4.69
CA THR A 339 14.64 -18.95 3.28
C THR A 339 13.96 -17.75 2.60
N PRO A 340 14.14 -17.55 1.28
CA PRO A 340 13.46 -16.47 0.56
C PRO A 340 11.94 -16.48 0.75
N ALA A 341 11.32 -17.67 0.84
CA ALA A 341 9.89 -17.80 1.10
C ALA A 341 9.48 -17.26 2.49
N LYS A 342 10.29 -17.49 3.53
CA LYS A 342 10.05 -16.94 4.88
C LYS A 342 10.20 -15.43 4.89
N VAL A 343 11.25 -14.89 4.27
CA VAL A 343 11.47 -13.44 4.15
C VAL A 343 10.29 -12.79 3.42
N ARG A 344 9.87 -13.34 2.27
CA ARG A 344 8.70 -12.84 1.53
C ARG A 344 7.45 -12.82 2.39
N ASN A 345 7.14 -13.92 3.09
CA ASN A 345 5.95 -14.00 3.92
C ASN A 345 5.99 -12.97 5.06
N GLN A 346 7.12 -12.82 5.75
CA GLN A 346 7.26 -11.82 6.82
C GLN A 346 7.11 -10.39 6.28
N LEU A 347 7.76 -10.05 5.16
CA LEU A 347 7.62 -8.73 4.53
C LEU A 347 6.15 -8.43 4.17
N GLN A 348 5.45 -9.36 3.53
CA GLN A 348 4.04 -9.16 3.18
C GLN A 348 3.16 -8.94 4.42
N ARG A 349 3.41 -9.69 5.50
CA ARG A 349 2.65 -9.58 6.76
C ARG A 349 2.95 -8.30 7.53
N LEU A 350 4.20 -7.82 7.51
CA LEU A 350 4.62 -6.61 8.21
C LEU A 350 4.16 -5.33 7.49
N PHE A 351 4.38 -5.28 6.18
CA PHE A 351 4.09 -4.11 5.35
C PHE A 351 2.64 -4.04 4.88
N HIS A 352 1.87 -5.13 5.01
CA HIS A 352 0.48 -5.22 4.53
C HIS A 352 0.36 -4.99 3.01
N CYS A 353 1.41 -5.38 2.28
CA CYS A 353 1.55 -5.13 0.85
C CYS A 353 1.86 -6.43 0.12
N GLN A 354 1.44 -6.50 -1.14
CA GLN A 354 1.94 -7.51 -2.07
C GLN A 354 3.39 -7.20 -2.44
N LEU A 355 4.21 -8.24 -2.63
CA LEU A 355 5.65 -8.08 -2.80
C LEU A 355 6.09 -8.38 -4.23
N ILE A 356 6.68 -7.38 -4.88
CA ILE A 356 7.33 -7.51 -6.19
C ILE A 356 8.84 -7.48 -5.96
N MET A 357 9.55 -8.44 -6.54
CA MET A 357 10.98 -8.62 -6.35
C MET A 357 11.72 -8.41 -7.66
N LEU A 358 12.64 -7.46 -7.65
CA LEU A 358 13.56 -7.21 -8.74
C LEU A 358 14.88 -7.95 -8.48
N PRO A 359 15.47 -8.60 -9.50
CA PRO A 359 16.78 -9.21 -9.40
C PRO A 359 17.81 -8.19 -8.87
N TRP A 360 18.62 -8.60 -7.91
CA TRP A 360 19.69 -7.74 -7.41
C TRP A 360 20.81 -7.63 -8.47
N ASP A 361 21.04 -6.42 -8.97
CA ASP A 361 22.20 -6.06 -9.78
C ASP A 361 23.47 -6.11 -8.92
N LYS A 362 24.33 -7.10 -9.15
CA LYS A 362 25.50 -7.39 -8.30
C LYS A 362 26.61 -6.35 -8.41
N ASP A 363 26.57 -5.52 -9.44
CA ASP A 363 27.48 -4.39 -9.60
C ASP A 363 27.07 -3.20 -8.71
N GLU A 364 25.83 -3.19 -8.22
CA GLU A 364 25.37 -2.26 -7.18
C GLU A 364 25.46 -2.92 -5.79
N LYS A 365 26.38 -2.45 -4.96
CA LYS A 365 26.66 -2.99 -3.63
C LYS A 365 25.53 -2.77 -2.61
N TYR A 366 24.80 -1.65 -2.70
CA TYR A 366 23.70 -1.35 -1.77
C TYR A 366 22.44 -2.14 -2.14
N GLY A 367 22.16 -2.24 -3.44
CA GLY A 367 21.04 -3.02 -3.96
C GLY A 367 19.69 -2.38 -3.64
N HIS A 368 19.62 -1.05 -3.61
CA HIS A 368 18.40 -0.31 -3.31
C HIS A 368 17.45 -0.27 -4.49
N ALA A 369 16.15 -0.25 -4.20
CA ALA A 369 15.10 -0.23 -5.21
C ALA A 369 14.74 1.20 -5.63
N ASP A 370 14.94 2.19 -4.77
CA ASP A 370 14.67 3.61 -5.06
C ASP A 370 15.63 4.21 -6.10
N GLY A 371 16.83 3.63 -6.25
CA GLY A 371 17.74 3.87 -7.38
C GLY A 371 17.32 3.22 -8.70
N ILE A 372 16.31 2.34 -8.68
CA ILE A 372 15.83 1.61 -9.87
C ILE A 372 14.48 2.14 -10.31
N VAL A 373 13.54 2.28 -9.38
CA VAL A 373 12.12 2.52 -9.67
C VAL A 373 11.50 3.52 -8.70
N LYS A 374 10.60 4.36 -9.19
CA LYS A 374 9.80 5.29 -8.37
C LYS A 374 8.33 5.25 -8.76
N ALA A 375 7.45 5.46 -7.79
CA ALA A 375 6.01 5.50 -8.01
C ALA A 375 5.59 6.81 -8.70
N ILE A 376 4.88 6.71 -9.82
CA ILE A 376 4.21 7.86 -10.43
C ILE A 376 2.84 8.05 -9.75
N ASP A 377 2.07 6.97 -9.73
CA ASP A 377 0.77 6.81 -9.10
C ASP A 377 0.56 5.32 -8.70
N ASP A 378 -0.66 4.93 -8.33
CA ASP A 378 -0.99 3.56 -7.90
C ASP A 378 -0.92 2.50 -9.01
N HIS A 379 -0.79 2.91 -10.27
CA HIS A 379 -0.86 2.06 -11.47
C HIS A 379 0.33 2.23 -12.41
N SER A 380 1.20 3.21 -12.16
CA SER A 380 2.29 3.59 -13.04
C SER A 380 3.59 3.77 -12.27
N VAL A 381 4.70 3.31 -12.86
CA VAL A 381 6.05 3.43 -12.28
C VAL A 381 7.00 4.08 -13.26
N LEU A 382 8.00 4.78 -12.71
CA LEU A 382 9.13 5.33 -13.44
C LEU A 382 10.36 4.46 -13.18
N LEU A 383 10.90 3.85 -14.23
CA LEU A 383 12.18 3.15 -14.24
C LEU A 383 13.30 4.16 -14.53
N THR A 384 14.43 4.03 -13.82
CA THR A 384 15.62 4.83 -14.09
C THR A 384 16.21 4.52 -15.49
N ASN A 385 17.26 5.25 -15.88
CA ASN A 385 17.88 5.20 -17.20
C ASN A 385 18.78 3.98 -17.45
N TYR A 386 18.49 2.84 -16.84
CA TYR A 386 19.21 1.57 -17.06
C TYR A 386 19.32 1.23 -18.56
N ALA A 387 18.34 1.61 -19.38
CA ALA A 387 18.36 1.38 -20.81
C ALA A 387 19.54 2.05 -21.53
N ASP A 388 20.12 3.12 -20.96
CA ASP A 388 21.19 3.89 -21.58
C ASP A 388 22.57 3.21 -21.44
N TYR A 389 22.76 2.38 -20.40
CA TYR A 389 24.06 1.75 -20.10
C TYR A 389 24.00 0.24 -19.87
N ASN A 390 22.84 -0.33 -19.50
CA ASN A 390 22.63 -1.77 -19.37
C ASN A 390 21.21 -2.19 -19.84
N PRO A 391 20.99 -2.28 -21.17
CA PRO A 391 19.69 -2.61 -21.76
C PRO A 391 19.12 -3.97 -21.33
N GLN A 392 19.98 -4.95 -21.04
CA GLN A 392 19.54 -6.31 -20.66
C GLN A 392 18.89 -6.32 -19.27
N ILE A 393 19.48 -5.61 -18.30
CA ILE A 393 18.86 -5.43 -16.98
C ILE A 393 17.59 -4.59 -17.10
N ALA A 394 17.60 -3.53 -17.90
CA ALA A 394 16.43 -2.68 -18.15
C ALA A 394 15.23 -3.49 -18.68
N GLU A 395 15.45 -4.35 -19.68
CA GLU A 395 14.42 -5.23 -20.24
C GLU A 395 13.87 -6.20 -19.19
N ARG A 396 14.75 -6.77 -18.36
CA ARG A 396 14.35 -7.69 -17.29
C ARG A 396 13.48 -7.00 -16.24
N PHE A 397 13.85 -5.79 -15.80
CA PHE A 397 13.03 -5.02 -14.87
C PHE A 397 11.69 -4.62 -15.50
N SER A 398 11.71 -4.11 -16.73
CA SER A 398 10.49 -3.73 -17.47
C SER A 398 9.52 -4.91 -17.64
N LYS A 399 10.02 -6.10 -17.95
CA LYS A 399 9.19 -7.33 -18.06
C LYS A 399 8.55 -7.75 -16.73
N ILE A 400 9.20 -7.50 -15.60
CA ILE A 400 8.62 -7.80 -14.28
C ILE A 400 7.58 -6.75 -13.93
N LEU A 401 7.94 -5.46 -14.05
CA LEU A 401 7.09 -4.34 -13.67
C LEU A 401 5.83 -4.22 -14.54
N SER A 402 5.94 -4.48 -15.85
CA SER A 402 4.82 -4.37 -16.80
C SER A 402 3.71 -5.40 -16.60
N GLN A 403 3.92 -6.41 -15.74
CA GLN A 403 2.85 -7.31 -15.30
C GLN A 403 1.89 -6.67 -14.28
N TYR A 404 2.30 -5.55 -13.67
CA TYR A 404 1.57 -4.89 -12.58
C TYR A 404 1.27 -3.42 -12.86
N PHE A 405 2.12 -2.74 -13.65
CA PHE A 405 2.09 -1.29 -13.82
C PHE A 405 2.31 -0.86 -15.27
N ASP A 406 1.86 0.35 -15.62
CA ASP A 406 2.37 1.07 -16.77
C ASP A 406 3.78 1.58 -16.47
N VAL A 407 4.76 1.16 -17.28
CA VAL A 407 6.19 1.46 -17.05
C VAL A 407 6.62 2.62 -17.95
N LYS A 408 7.02 3.72 -17.32
CA LYS A 408 7.75 4.83 -17.97
C LYS A 408 9.24 4.70 -17.66
N THR A 409 10.10 5.25 -18.51
CA THR A 409 11.56 5.11 -18.35
C THR A 409 12.23 6.44 -18.59
N LEU A 410 13.18 6.80 -17.74
CA LEU A 410 14.09 7.93 -17.98
C LEU A 410 15.08 7.56 -19.09
N ASN A 411 15.38 8.51 -19.97
CA ASN A 411 16.39 8.33 -21.01
C ASN A 411 17.13 9.64 -21.25
N TYR A 412 18.43 9.55 -21.52
CA TYR A 412 19.28 10.69 -21.83
C TYR A 412 20.03 10.49 -23.15
N THR A 413 20.03 11.51 -23.99
CA THR A 413 20.60 11.44 -25.35
C THR A 413 22.04 11.95 -25.44
N VAL A 414 22.64 12.27 -24.30
CA VAL A 414 24.02 12.79 -24.19
C VAL A 414 24.96 11.70 -23.68
N LYS A 415 26.28 11.92 -23.79
CA LYS A 415 27.28 10.94 -23.34
C LYS A 415 27.10 10.67 -21.84
N SER A 416 26.90 9.39 -21.49
CA SER A 416 26.65 8.94 -20.12
C SER A 416 27.61 9.56 -19.11
N ASN A 417 27.03 10.14 -18.06
CA ASN A 417 27.72 10.63 -16.87
C ASN A 417 27.51 9.64 -15.73
N ASP A 418 28.55 9.44 -14.90
CA ASP A 418 28.54 8.51 -13.77
C ASP A 418 27.48 8.85 -12.69
N TYR A 419 26.89 10.04 -12.73
CA TYR A 419 25.92 10.54 -11.75
C TYR A 419 24.48 10.64 -12.24
N ASN A 420 24.19 10.33 -13.51
CA ASN A 420 22.83 10.51 -14.07
C ASN A 420 21.76 9.59 -13.42
N TRP A 421 22.17 8.53 -12.72
CA TRP A 421 21.28 7.71 -11.90
C TRP A 421 20.60 8.52 -10.79
N ALA A 422 21.19 9.63 -10.34
CA ALA A 422 20.66 10.42 -9.23
C ALA A 422 19.27 11.04 -9.53
N TYR A 423 18.93 11.27 -10.80
CA TYR A 423 17.66 11.92 -11.15
C TYR A 423 16.42 11.11 -10.76
N ILE A 424 16.49 9.78 -10.63
CA ILE A 424 15.36 8.97 -10.14
C ILE A 424 15.15 9.15 -8.63
N ASN A 425 16.22 9.47 -7.89
CA ASN A 425 16.25 9.65 -6.44
C ASN A 425 15.81 11.06 -6.00
N PHE A 426 14.75 11.58 -6.62
CA PHE A 426 14.13 12.84 -6.21
C PHE A 426 13.25 12.67 -4.96
N LEU A 427 13.13 13.74 -4.17
CA LEU A 427 12.18 13.81 -3.07
C LEU A 427 10.82 14.27 -3.58
N ARG A 428 9.75 13.54 -3.25
CA ARG A 428 8.37 13.98 -3.46
C ARG A 428 7.67 14.14 -2.11
N VAL A 429 7.00 15.27 -1.93
CA VAL A 429 6.17 15.57 -0.76
C VAL A 429 4.88 16.20 -1.27
N GLY A 430 3.77 15.48 -1.19
CA GLY A 430 2.52 15.92 -1.79
C GLY A 430 2.65 16.13 -3.29
N ASP A 431 2.32 17.35 -3.71
CA ASP A 431 2.39 17.82 -5.09
C ASP A 431 3.71 18.56 -5.41
N VAL A 432 4.73 18.49 -4.54
CA VAL A 432 6.04 19.09 -4.81
C VAL A 432 7.09 18.00 -5.03
N ILE A 433 7.86 18.14 -6.10
CA ILE A 433 9.03 17.31 -6.39
C ILE A 433 10.28 18.19 -6.32
N ILE A 434 11.24 17.80 -5.49
CA ILE A 434 12.58 18.38 -5.48
C ILE A 434 13.50 17.42 -6.23
N LEU A 435 13.93 17.84 -7.42
CA LEU A 435 14.75 17.08 -8.37
C LEU A 435 16.23 17.42 -8.18
N PRO A 436 17.14 16.43 -8.17
CA PRO A 436 18.58 16.71 -8.18
C PRO A 436 19.00 17.45 -9.46
N GLY A 437 19.85 18.44 -9.29
CA GLY A 437 20.63 19.08 -10.35
C GLY A 437 22.09 18.70 -10.20
N LEU A 438 22.75 18.38 -11.30
CA LEU A 438 24.14 17.91 -11.34
C LEU A 438 25.09 18.90 -12.03
N ASN A 439 24.54 19.99 -12.58
CA ASN A 439 25.20 20.99 -13.41
C ASN A 439 25.77 20.39 -14.71
N ILE A 440 24.97 19.54 -15.36
CA ILE A 440 25.33 18.83 -16.60
C ILE A 440 24.20 18.92 -17.65
N PRO A 441 24.45 18.64 -18.95
CA PRO A 441 23.43 18.73 -20.00
C PRO A 441 22.17 17.88 -19.77
N GLU A 442 22.27 16.79 -19.01
CA GLU A 442 21.15 15.92 -18.62
C GLU A 442 20.12 16.63 -17.73
N ASP A 443 20.49 17.69 -16.98
CA ASP A 443 19.62 18.35 -16.02
C ASP A 443 18.30 18.79 -16.65
N GLN A 444 18.39 19.40 -17.84
CA GLN A 444 17.21 19.89 -18.57
C GLN A 444 16.35 18.74 -19.09
N GLN A 445 16.98 17.65 -19.55
CA GLN A 445 16.28 16.45 -20.02
C GLN A 445 15.54 15.76 -18.87
N ALA A 446 16.17 15.62 -17.71
CA ALA A 446 15.55 15.07 -16.51
C ALA A 446 14.37 15.93 -16.07
N LEU A 447 14.55 17.26 -15.96
CA LEU A 447 13.49 18.18 -15.57
C LEU A 447 12.26 18.10 -16.49
N GLN A 448 12.47 18.04 -17.81
CA GLN A 448 11.38 17.93 -18.78
C GLN A 448 10.64 16.59 -18.66
N GLN A 449 11.37 15.48 -18.52
CA GLN A 449 10.77 14.15 -18.36
C GLN A 449 9.98 14.04 -17.06
N ILE A 450 10.53 14.51 -15.94
CA ILE A 450 9.83 14.47 -14.64
C ILE A 450 8.57 15.34 -14.68
N LYS A 451 8.61 16.55 -15.25
CA LYS A 451 7.40 17.37 -15.46
C LYS A 451 6.35 16.67 -16.33
N ARG A 452 6.78 15.92 -17.34
CA ARG A 452 5.88 15.15 -18.22
C ARG A 452 5.22 13.99 -17.49
N TYR A 453 5.97 13.26 -16.67
CA TYR A 453 5.47 12.09 -15.94
C TYR A 453 4.69 12.44 -14.68
N TYR A 454 4.93 13.62 -14.09
CA TYR A 454 4.24 14.14 -12.90
C TYR A 454 3.56 15.48 -13.21
N PRO A 455 2.54 15.50 -14.10
CA PRO A 455 1.97 16.76 -14.60
C PRO A 455 1.24 17.58 -13.53
N SER A 456 0.80 16.96 -12.43
CA SER A 456 0.16 17.65 -11.31
C SER A 456 1.17 18.24 -10.31
N CYS A 457 2.45 17.91 -10.41
CA CYS A 457 3.45 18.29 -9.42
C CYS A 457 4.20 19.57 -9.82
N LYS A 458 4.47 20.44 -8.84
CA LYS A 458 5.48 21.50 -8.95
C LYS A 458 6.87 20.87 -8.84
N VAL A 459 7.63 20.89 -9.93
CA VAL A 459 9.00 20.36 -9.98
C VAL A 459 10.01 21.49 -9.80
N VAL A 460 10.81 21.42 -8.73
CA VAL A 460 11.91 22.34 -8.41
C VAL A 460 13.22 21.58 -8.51
N GLN A 461 14.18 22.09 -9.30
CA GLN A 461 15.49 21.47 -9.42
C GLN A 461 16.51 22.22 -8.57
N ILE A 462 17.31 21.49 -7.79
CA ILE A 462 18.34 22.05 -6.90
C ILE A 462 19.68 21.35 -7.14
N ASP A 463 20.74 22.14 -7.29
CA ASP A 463 22.10 21.60 -7.40
C ASP A 463 22.44 20.76 -6.14
N SER A 464 22.60 19.47 -6.36
CA SER A 464 22.75 18.42 -5.34
C SER A 464 24.06 17.65 -5.51
N LEU A 465 25.00 18.17 -6.31
CA LEU A 465 26.23 17.45 -6.66
C LEU A 465 27.08 17.09 -5.43
N GLU A 466 27.04 17.91 -4.38
CA GLU A 466 27.73 17.63 -3.11
C GLU A 466 27.23 16.34 -2.43
N VAL A 467 25.91 16.12 -2.43
CA VAL A 467 25.28 14.90 -1.88
C VAL A 467 25.55 13.72 -2.82
N VAL A 468 25.41 13.92 -4.13
CA VAL A 468 25.57 12.85 -5.15
C VAL A 468 26.98 12.28 -5.18
N LYS A 469 28.00 13.11 -4.90
CA LYS A 469 29.39 12.65 -4.74
C LYS A 469 29.62 11.73 -3.54
N LYS A 470 28.66 11.63 -2.61
CA LYS A 470 28.66 10.70 -1.48
C LYS A 470 27.83 9.44 -1.75
N ASP A 471 27.53 9.14 -3.01
CA ASP A 471 26.78 7.95 -3.47
C ASP A 471 25.29 7.91 -3.08
N GLY A 472 24.65 9.06 -2.81
CA GLY A 472 23.20 9.15 -2.56
C GLY A 472 22.59 10.44 -3.11
N ALA A 473 21.27 10.60 -3.05
CA ALA A 473 20.61 11.84 -3.51
C ALA A 473 19.45 12.26 -2.58
N LEU A 474 18.55 13.12 -3.07
CA LEU A 474 17.53 13.77 -2.25
C LEU A 474 16.59 12.79 -1.54
N ASN A 475 16.20 11.70 -2.21
CA ASN A 475 15.38 10.65 -1.58
C ASN A 475 16.11 9.95 -0.44
N CYS A 476 17.41 9.71 -0.55
CA CYS A 476 18.22 8.97 0.41
C CYS A 476 18.43 9.76 1.71
N ILE A 477 18.64 11.08 1.60
CA ILE A 477 18.93 11.94 2.76
C ILE A 477 17.67 12.39 3.53
N THR A 478 16.48 12.00 3.09
CA THR A 478 15.22 12.47 3.67
C THR A 478 14.30 11.33 4.08
N TRP A 479 13.57 11.58 5.16
CA TRP A 479 12.47 10.73 5.60
C TRP A 479 11.18 11.55 5.65
N ASN A 480 10.25 11.28 4.73
CA ASN A 480 8.97 11.98 4.61
C ASN A 480 7.82 11.11 5.13
N ILE A 481 6.86 11.74 5.83
CA ILE A 481 5.68 11.08 6.40
C ILE A 481 4.41 11.91 6.16
N LYS A 482 3.26 11.25 6.25
CA LYS A 482 1.96 11.89 6.43
C LYS A 482 1.71 12.03 7.93
N LYS A 483 1.63 13.27 8.40
CA LYS A 483 1.39 13.60 9.81
C LYS A 483 -0.09 13.85 10.12
#